data_AF-J3MZ51-F1
#
_entry.id   AF-J3MZ51-F1
#
_cell.length_a   1.000
_cell.length_b   1.000
_cell.length_c   1.000
_cell.angle_alpha   90.00
_cell.angle_beta   90.00
_cell.angle_gamma   90.00
#
_symmetry.space_group_name_H-M   'P 1'
#
loop_
_entity.id
_entity.type
_entity.pdbx_description
1 polymer ?
#
loop_
_entity_poly.entity_id
_entity_poly.type
_entity_poly.pdbx_seq_one_letter_code
_entity_poly.pdbx_strand_id
1 'polypeptide(L)'
;MVYHFHDMIDMLVDCGYKKGTTLFGFGYDFRQSNRIDKAMVGLRAKLETAYKASGGKKVNIISHSMGGLLVSCFMSMNHDIFEKYVNKWICIACPFQGAPGCINDSLLTGLQFVYGFESFFFVSRWVMHQLLVECPSIYEMLPNPHFKWKQAPIVQVWRKNPEKDGIAELVLYEATDCISLFEEALRNNELKYNGKTIALPFNTSVFKWATETRRILDKAELPDTVSFYNIYGTSYDTPYDVCYGSESSPVGDLSEVCHTMPVYTYVDGDGTVPKESTMADGFAAKERVGVKADHRGLLCDENVFELLKKWLGVKEESTRRRRPSKSKVMDSVP
;
A
#
# COMPACT_ATOMS: atom_id res chain seq x y z
N MET A 1 -5.19 19.77 -6.37
CA MET A 1 -3.99 19.03 -6.82
C MET A 1 -3.53 18.18 -5.65
N VAL A 2 -3.33 16.87 -5.83
CA VAL A 2 -2.93 15.98 -4.73
C VAL A 2 -1.42 15.89 -4.72
N TYR A 3 -0.79 16.38 -3.67
CA TYR A 3 0.66 16.27 -3.44
C TYR A 3 0.94 14.96 -2.68
N HIS A 4 1.85 14.13 -3.19
CA HIS A 4 2.20 12.83 -2.59
C HIS A 4 3.65 12.82 -2.10
N PHE A 5 4.62 12.87 -3.02
CA PHE A 5 6.05 12.97 -2.69
C PHE A 5 6.58 14.41 -2.62
N HIS A 6 5.71 15.42 -2.73
CA HIS A 6 6.14 16.81 -2.95
C HIS A 6 7.03 17.34 -1.82
N ASP A 7 6.55 17.24 -0.58
CA ASP A 7 7.26 17.78 0.59
C ASP A 7 8.60 17.06 0.80
N MET A 8 8.63 15.74 0.61
CA MET A 8 9.86 14.94 0.66
C MET A 8 10.85 15.34 -0.45
N ILE A 9 10.36 15.56 -1.67
CA ILE A 9 11.19 15.99 -2.80
C ILE A 9 11.79 17.38 -2.51
N ASP A 10 10.98 18.30 -1.99
CA ASP A 10 11.45 19.65 -1.67
C ASP A 10 12.47 19.62 -0.53
N MET A 11 12.22 18.83 0.52
CA MET A 11 13.21 18.56 1.57
C MET A 11 14.54 18.02 1.02
N LEU A 12 14.50 17.05 0.09
CA LEU A 12 15.72 16.52 -0.52
C LEU A 12 16.44 17.57 -1.39
N VAL A 13 15.69 18.41 -2.12
CA VAL A 13 16.28 19.52 -2.89
C VAL A 13 16.95 20.53 -1.97
N ASP A 14 16.33 20.86 -0.85
CA ASP A 14 16.92 21.74 0.18
C ASP A 14 18.18 21.14 0.80
N CYS A 15 18.28 19.80 0.83
CA CYS A 15 19.49 19.05 1.20
C CYS A 15 20.57 19.01 0.09
N GLY A 16 20.35 19.70 -1.04
CA GLY A 16 21.31 19.80 -2.15
C GLY A 16 21.14 18.76 -3.26
N TYR A 17 20.10 17.91 -3.20
CA TYR A 17 19.79 17.01 -4.30
C TYR A 17 19.25 17.76 -5.52
N LYS A 18 19.58 17.28 -6.73
CA LYS A 18 19.20 17.91 -8.00
C LYS A 18 18.29 16.98 -8.80
N LYS A 19 17.07 17.42 -9.07
CA LYS A 19 16.08 16.69 -9.90
C LYS A 19 16.71 16.34 -11.25
N GLY A 20 16.63 15.07 -11.65
CA GLY A 20 17.18 14.57 -12.90
C GLY A 20 18.70 14.34 -12.93
N THR A 21 19.42 14.68 -11.86
CA THR A 21 20.89 14.47 -11.76
C THR A 21 21.27 13.56 -10.59
N THR A 22 20.78 13.87 -9.38
CA THR A 22 21.03 13.07 -8.18
C THR A 22 19.73 12.65 -7.47
N LEU A 23 18.59 13.19 -7.91
CA LEU A 23 17.25 12.81 -7.46
C LEU A 23 16.39 12.39 -8.64
N PHE A 24 15.82 11.19 -8.55
CA PHE A 24 15.12 10.57 -9.65
C PHE A 24 13.79 9.98 -9.18
N GLY A 25 12.71 10.28 -9.91
CA GLY A 25 11.43 9.58 -9.74
C GLY A 25 11.34 8.35 -10.64
N PHE A 26 10.69 7.30 -10.14
CA PHE A 26 10.27 6.14 -10.91
C PHE A 26 8.78 5.90 -10.69
N GLY A 27 7.97 6.22 -11.70
CA GLY A 27 6.54 5.91 -11.71
C GLY A 27 6.28 4.62 -12.47
N TYR A 28 5.22 3.91 -12.07
CA TYR A 28 4.78 2.67 -12.70
C TYR A 28 3.24 2.59 -12.69
N ASP A 29 2.67 1.68 -13.47
CA ASP A 29 1.22 1.45 -13.46
C ASP A 29 0.84 0.66 -12.21
N PHE A 30 0.31 1.35 -11.20
CA PHE A 30 -0.05 0.77 -9.92
C PHE A 30 -1.17 -0.27 -10.02
N ARG A 31 -1.89 -0.34 -11.14
CA ARG A 31 -2.95 -1.33 -11.35
C ARG A 31 -2.39 -2.71 -11.70
N GLN A 32 -1.18 -2.73 -12.26
CA GLN A 32 -0.52 -3.95 -12.75
C GLN A 32 0.26 -4.64 -11.64
N SER A 33 0.63 -5.90 -11.87
CA SER A 33 1.45 -6.69 -10.94
C SER A 33 2.76 -5.97 -10.61
N ASN A 34 3.19 -6.05 -9.36
CA ASN A 34 4.45 -5.53 -8.85
C ASN A 34 5.68 -6.16 -9.53
N ARG A 35 5.51 -7.29 -10.23
CA ARG A 35 6.56 -7.98 -10.99
C ARG A 35 6.31 -8.03 -12.50
N ILE A 36 5.42 -7.19 -13.04
CA ILE A 36 5.21 -7.13 -14.49
C ILE A 36 6.50 -6.69 -15.20
N ASP A 37 6.82 -7.31 -16.34
CA ASP A 37 8.06 -7.07 -17.09
C ASP A 37 8.33 -5.58 -17.33
N LYS A 38 7.28 -4.82 -17.68
CA LYS A 38 7.39 -3.37 -17.91
C LYS A 38 7.94 -2.62 -16.69
N ALA A 39 7.50 -2.98 -15.49
CA ALA A 39 8.00 -2.37 -14.25
C ALA A 39 9.41 -2.84 -13.92
N MET A 40 9.70 -4.14 -14.08
CA MET A 40 11.03 -4.71 -13.80
C MET A 40 12.11 -4.16 -14.73
N VAL A 41 11.86 -4.17 -16.04
CA VAL A 41 12.76 -3.60 -17.07
C VAL A 41 12.91 -2.10 -16.85
N GLY A 42 11.81 -1.40 -16.56
CA GLY A 42 11.81 0.03 -16.29
C GLY A 42 12.67 0.40 -15.07
N LEU A 43 12.54 -0.33 -13.96
CA LEU A 43 13.30 -0.08 -12.74
C LEU A 43 14.80 -0.37 -12.96
N ARG A 44 15.14 -1.47 -13.66
CA ARG A 44 16.53 -1.76 -14.05
C ARG A 44 17.15 -0.62 -14.85
N ALA A 45 16.47 -0.15 -15.90
CA ALA A 45 16.96 0.95 -16.74
C ALA A 45 17.12 2.25 -15.94
N LYS A 46 16.22 2.49 -14.98
CA LYS A 46 16.26 3.67 -14.11
C LYS A 46 17.46 3.63 -13.16
N LEU A 47 17.72 2.48 -12.52
CA LEU A 47 18.88 2.28 -11.66
C LEU A 47 20.19 2.47 -12.42
N GLU A 48 20.29 1.91 -13.63
CA GLU A 48 21.47 2.06 -14.47
C GLU A 48 21.71 3.54 -14.86
N THR A 49 20.65 4.25 -15.22
CA THR A 49 20.71 5.69 -15.55
C THR A 49 21.15 6.51 -14.34
N ALA A 50 20.56 6.27 -13.17
CA ALA A 50 20.91 6.97 -11.93
C ALA A 50 22.36 6.69 -11.50
N TYR A 51 22.82 5.44 -11.63
CA TYR A 51 24.19 5.04 -11.36
C TYR A 51 25.20 5.76 -12.26
N LYS A 52 24.95 5.80 -13.57
CA LYS A 52 25.80 6.51 -14.55
C LYS A 52 25.81 8.02 -14.29
N ALA A 53 24.64 8.63 -14.10
CA ALA A 53 24.51 10.06 -13.81
C ALA A 53 25.19 10.47 -12.50
N SER A 54 25.29 9.55 -11.53
CA SER A 54 25.96 9.75 -10.24
C SER A 54 27.46 9.43 -10.27
N GLY A 55 28.06 9.26 -11.45
CA GLY A 55 29.50 8.98 -11.61
C GLY A 55 29.92 7.59 -11.12
N GLY A 56 29.03 6.60 -11.22
CA GLY A 56 29.29 5.23 -10.78
C GLY A 56 29.05 4.99 -9.28
N LYS A 57 28.37 5.90 -8.59
CA LYS A 57 27.94 5.68 -7.21
C LYS A 57 26.65 4.87 -7.18
N LYS A 58 26.61 3.85 -6.32
CA LYS A 58 25.39 3.08 -6.03
C LYS A 58 24.26 4.00 -5.51
N VAL A 59 23.03 3.63 -5.83
CA VAL A 59 21.80 4.42 -5.62
C VAL A 59 21.17 4.09 -4.27
N ASN A 60 20.60 5.09 -3.60
CA ASN A 60 19.72 4.88 -2.45
C ASN A 60 18.26 4.90 -2.93
N ILE A 61 17.49 3.85 -2.65
CA ILE A 61 16.07 3.76 -2.99
C ILE A 61 15.25 4.20 -1.78
N ILE A 62 14.27 5.07 -2.01
CA ILE A 62 13.18 5.35 -1.07
C ILE A 62 11.88 4.87 -1.72
N SER A 63 11.16 3.96 -1.06
CA SER A 63 9.88 3.45 -1.53
C SER A 63 8.78 3.69 -0.51
N HIS A 64 7.55 3.89 -0.98
CA HIS A 64 6.36 4.05 -0.13
C HIS A 64 5.33 2.99 -0.46
N SER A 65 4.66 2.47 0.58
CA SER A 65 3.52 1.56 0.45
C SER A 65 3.83 0.38 -0.47
N MET A 66 2.96 0.08 -1.42
CA MET A 66 3.13 -0.96 -2.44
C MET A 66 4.42 -0.84 -3.25
N GLY A 67 5.03 0.35 -3.36
CA GLY A 67 6.34 0.51 -4.00
C GLY A 67 7.43 -0.35 -3.33
N GLY A 68 7.29 -0.65 -2.03
CA GLY A 68 8.16 -1.59 -1.33
C GLY A 68 8.00 -3.04 -1.80
N LEU A 69 6.79 -3.47 -2.17
CA LEU A 69 6.55 -4.80 -2.76
C LEU A 69 7.15 -4.90 -4.16
N LEU A 70 7.05 -3.85 -4.97
CA LEU A 70 7.70 -3.77 -6.28
C LEU A 70 9.23 -3.87 -6.15
N VAL A 71 9.83 -3.15 -5.21
CA VAL A 71 11.27 -3.23 -4.94
C VAL A 71 11.67 -4.63 -4.47
N SER A 72 10.86 -5.25 -3.60
CA SER A 72 11.07 -6.63 -3.12
C SER A 72 11.03 -7.65 -4.27
N CYS A 73 10.04 -7.54 -5.16
CA CYS A 73 9.95 -8.37 -6.37
C CYS A 73 11.17 -8.20 -7.26
N PHE A 74 11.56 -6.95 -7.53
CA PHE A 74 12.71 -6.64 -8.35
C PHE A 74 14.00 -7.21 -7.76
N MET A 75 14.21 -7.05 -6.46
CA MET A 75 15.36 -7.58 -5.73
C MET A 75 15.42 -9.10 -5.80
N SER A 76 14.31 -9.80 -5.58
CA SER A 76 14.25 -11.27 -5.64
C SER A 76 14.54 -11.79 -7.06
N MET A 77 13.97 -11.14 -8.09
CA MET A 77 14.10 -11.58 -9.48
C MET A 77 15.40 -11.12 -10.17
N ASN A 78 16.07 -10.08 -9.66
CA ASN A 78 17.25 -9.45 -10.26
C ASN A 78 18.31 -9.16 -9.18
N HIS A 79 18.61 -10.15 -8.35
CA HIS A 79 19.44 -9.98 -7.16
C HIS A 79 20.83 -9.40 -7.45
N ASP A 80 21.50 -9.88 -8.50
CA ASP A 80 22.80 -9.40 -8.98
C ASP A 80 22.75 -7.92 -9.42
N ILE A 81 21.68 -7.53 -10.13
CA ILE A 81 21.46 -6.16 -10.58
C ILE A 81 21.16 -5.25 -9.38
N PHE A 82 20.34 -5.71 -8.44
CA PHE A 82 20.02 -4.97 -7.24
C PHE A 82 21.28 -4.74 -6.41
N GLU A 83 22.06 -5.79 -6.14
CA GLU A 83 23.33 -5.70 -5.43
C GLU A 83 24.31 -4.75 -6.13
N LYS A 84 24.43 -4.84 -7.45
CA LYS A 84 25.32 -4.00 -8.25
C LYS A 84 24.99 -2.52 -8.12
N TYR A 85 23.71 -2.15 -8.19
CA TYR A 85 23.30 -0.75 -8.33
C TYR A 85 22.83 -0.10 -7.03
N VAL A 86 22.39 -0.86 -6.02
CA VAL A 86 21.74 -0.31 -4.82
C VAL A 86 22.69 -0.32 -3.62
N ASN A 87 22.71 0.80 -2.89
CA ASN A 87 23.51 0.98 -1.67
C ASN A 87 22.64 0.90 -0.42
N LYS A 88 21.49 1.60 -0.45
CA LYS A 88 20.51 1.61 0.64
C LYS A 88 19.12 1.46 0.07
N TRP A 89 18.26 0.80 0.84
CA TRP A 89 16.82 0.82 0.62
C TRP A 89 16.13 1.26 1.90
N ILE A 90 15.40 2.38 1.80
CA ILE A 90 14.56 2.92 2.86
C ILE A 90 13.11 2.69 2.44
N CYS A 91 12.39 1.89 3.20
CA CYS A 91 11.01 1.54 2.92
C CYS A 91 10.08 2.24 3.92
N ILE A 92 9.00 2.86 3.43
CA ILE A 92 8.03 3.60 4.24
C ILE A 92 6.66 2.94 4.05
N ALA A 93 6.05 2.47 5.13
CA ALA A 93 4.67 1.97 5.18
C ALA A 93 4.37 0.81 4.22
N CYS A 94 5.34 -0.04 3.91
CA CYS A 94 5.11 -1.16 2.99
C CYS A 94 4.25 -2.26 3.62
N PRO A 95 3.19 -2.74 2.95
CA PRO A 95 2.39 -3.86 3.42
C PRO A 95 3.07 -5.20 3.10
N PHE A 96 4.22 -5.50 3.74
CA PHE A 96 5.00 -6.70 3.43
C PHE A 96 4.18 -7.99 3.53
N GLN A 97 3.28 -8.08 4.51
CA GLN A 97 2.37 -9.22 4.70
C GLN A 97 0.94 -8.94 4.24
N GLY A 98 0.70 -7.83 3.55
CA GLY A 98 -0.62 -7.39 3.10
C GLY A 98 -1.31 -6.40 4.04
N ALA A 99 -2.47 -5.91 3.62
CA ALA A 99 -3.30 -4.97 4.38
C ALA A 99 -4.73 -5.54 4.48
N PRO A 100 -5.00 -6.43 5.45
CA PRO A 100 -6.14 -7.34 5.42
C PRO A 100 -7.49 -6.62 5.27
N GLY A 101 -7.78 -5.66 6.16
CA GLY A 101 -9.07 -4.97 6.17
C GLY A 101 -9.30 -4.18 4.88
N CYS A 102 -8.36 -3.32 4.51
CA CYS A 102 -8.48 -2.49 3.31
C CYS A 102 -8.56 -3.31 2.02
N ILE A 103 -7.79 -4.40 1.89
CA ILE A 103 -7.67 -5.14 0.63
C ILE A 103 -8.82 -6.13 0.43
N ASN A 104 -9.22 -6.87 1.49
CA ASN A 104 -10.40 -7.75 1.41
C ASN A 104 -11.64 -6.95 1.02
N ASP A 105 -11.78 -5.77 1.59
CA ASP A 105 -12.91 -4.89 1.35
C ASP A 105 -12.87 -4.20 -0.03
N SER A 106 -11.67 -3.79 -0.48
CA SER A 106 -11.46 -3.31 -1.84
C SER A 106 -11.98 -4.27 -2.91
N LEU A 107 -11.81 -5.58 -2.69
CA LEU A 107 -12.28 -6.62 -3.61
C LEU A 107 -13.78 -6.92 -3.47
N LEU A 108 -14.40 -6.72 -2.31
CA LEU A 108 -15.81 -7.05 -2.09
C LEU A 108 -16.72 -5.87 -2.37
N THR A 109 -16.51 -4.74 -1.71
CA THR A 109 -17.42 -3.59 -1.82
C THR A 109 -16.73 -2.34 -2.36
N GLY A 110 -15.42 -2.41 -2.56
CA GLY A 110 -14.56 -1.28 -2.94
C GLY A 110 -13.95 -0.61 -1.73
N LEU A 111 -13.27 0.50 -1.94
CA LEU A 111 -12.80 1.34 -0.84
C LEU A 111 -13.04 2.79 -1.20
N GLN A 112 -13.76 3.48 -0.32
CA GLN A 112 -13.77 4.93 -0.34
C GLN A 112 -12.75 5.31 0.74
N PHE A 113 -11.61 5.88 0.35
CA PHE A 113 -10.63 6.42 1.30
C PHE A 113 -11.29 7.58 2.03
N VAL A 114 -12.11 7.34 3.05
CA VAL A 114 -12.95 8.36 3.70
C VAL A 114 -12.39 8.84 5.04
N TYR A 115 -11.36 8.21 5.60
CA TYR A 115 -10.67 8.76 6.76
C TYR A 115 -9.38 9.47 6.32
N GLY A 116 -9.51 10.80 6.16
CA GLY A 116 -8.47 11.72 5.66
C GLY A 116 -8.89 12.52 4.42
N PHE A 117 -10.04 12.19 3.83
CA PHE A 117 -10.63 12.89 2.69
C PHE A 117 -11.79 13.77 3.15
N GLU A 118 -11.58 15.07 3.18
CA GLU A 118 -12.58 15.91 2.53
C GLU A 118 -12.51 15.57 1.03
N SER A 119 -13.35 14.63 0.58
CA SER A 119 -14.00 14.65 -0.75
C SER A 119 -13.20 15.17 -1.97
N PHE A 120 -11.97 14.73 -2.23
CA PHE A 120 -11.22 15.09 -3.46
C PHE A 120 -11.25 14.05 -4.57
N PHE A 121 -11.68 12.81 -4.31
CA PHE A 121 -12.04 11.86 -5.37
C PHE A 121 -13.55 11.66 -5.34
N PHE A 122 -14.26 12.33 -6.25
CA PHE A 122 -15.70 12.15 -6.52
C PHE A 122 -16.03 10.77 -7.15
N VAL A 123 -15.25 9.74 -6.83
CA VAL A 123 -15.43 8.38 -7.32
C VAL A 123 -16.20 7.63 -6.25
N SER A 124 -17.37 7.13 -6.60
CA SER A 124 -18.17 6.32 -5.68
C SER A 124 -17.40 5.03 -5.31
N ARG A 125 -17.68 4.50 -4.12
CA ARG A 125 -17.12 3.23 -3.65
C ARG A 125 -17.27 2.10 -4.69
N TRP A 126 -18.44 2.05 -5.31
CA TRP A 126 -18.77 1.06 -6.35
C TRP A 126 -17.94 1.23 -7.62
N VAL A 127 -17.71 2.47 -8.08
CA VAL A 127 -16.85 2.69 -9.25
C VAL A 127 -15.40 2.33 -8.92
N MET A 128 -14.95 2.58 -7.68
CA MET A 128 -13.64 2.14 -7.23
C MET A 128 -13.53 0.60 -7.20
N HIS A 129 -14.55 -0.09 -6.68
CA HIS A 129 -14.65 -1.54 -6.70
C HIS A 129 -14.47 -2.11 -8.12
N GLN A 130 -15.23 -1.58 -9.10
CA GLN A 130 -15.17 -2.03 -10.49
C GLN A 130 -13.79 -1.85 -11.13
N LEU A 131 -13.00 -0.88 -10.68
CA LEU A 131 -11.60 -0.72 -11.09
C LEU A 131 -10.69 -1.75 -10.37
N LEU A 132 -10.83 -1.88 -9.05
CA LEU A 132 -9.89 -2.61 -8.20
C LEU A 132 -9.98 -4.14 -8.37
N VAL A 133 -11.16 -4.69 -8.67
CA VAL A 133 -11.38 -6.13 -8.89
C VAL A 133 -10.54 -6.69 -10.05
N GLU A 134 -10.12 -5.85 -11.00
CA GLU A 134 -9.26 -6.25 -12.12
C GLU A 134 -7.81 -5.75 -11.99
N CYS A 135 -7.40 -5.25 -10.83
CA CYS A 135 -6.04 -4.78 -10.59
C CYS A 135 -5.17 -5.86 -9.92
N PRO A 136 -4.24 -6.52 -10.63
CA PRO A 136 -3.33 -7.51 -10.02
C PRO A 136 -2.62 -7.06 -8.75
N SER A 137 -2.28 -5.79 -8.66
CA SER A 137 -1.64 -5.22 -7.47
C SER A 137 -2.47 -5.35 -6.19
N ILE A 138 -3.80 -5.30 -6.29
CA ILE A 138 -4.70 -5.45 -5.14
C ILE A 138 -4.64 -6.87 -4.60
N TYR A 139 -4.66 -7.87 -5.49
CA TYR A 139 -4.52 -9.27 -5.12
C TYR A 139 -3.16 -9.56 -4.47
N GLU A 140 -2.09 -8.87 -4.90
CA GLU A 140 -0.75 -9.02 -4.32
C GLU A 140 -0.61 -8.42 -2.92
N MET A 141 -1.56 -7.59 -2.49
CA MET A 141 -1.63 -7.02 -1.15
C MET A 141 -2.63 -7.73 -0.22
N LEU A 142 -3.26 -8.82 -0.68
CA LEU A 142 -4.07 -9.69 0.17
C LEU A 142 -3.25 -10.18 1.39
N PRO A 143 -3.92 -10.45 2.53
CA PRO A 143 -3.23 -10.95 3.71
C PRO A 143 -2.47 -12.22 3.37
N ASN A 144 -1.18 -12.28 3.75
CA ASN A 144 -0.36 -13.46 3.51
C ASN A 144 -0.92 -14.64 4.34
N PRO A 145 -1.44 -15.72 3.70
CA PRO A 145 -2.00 -16.86 4.42
C PRO A 145 -0.93 -17.72 5.11
N HIS A 146 0.35 -17.55 4.76
CA HIS A 146 1.47 -18.27 5.35
C HIS A 146 2.20 -17.47 6.44
N PHE A 147 1.84 -16.20 6.62
CA PHE A 147 2.38 -15.38 7.69
C PHE A 147 1.68 -15.70 9.02
N LYS A 148 2.48 -15.88 10.07
CA LYS A 148 1.98 -16.14 11.42
C LYS A 148 1.58 -14.83 12.10
N TRP A 149 0.41 -14.33 11.74
CA TRP A 149 -0.20 -13.19 12.43
C TRP A 149 -0.41 -13.50 13.91
N LYS A 150 -0.28 -12.49 14.78
CA LYS A 150 -0.66 -12.62 16.22
C LYS A 150 -2.10 -13.08 16.40
N GLN A 151 -2.98 -12.57 15.54
CA GLN A 151 -4.35 -13.01 15.38
C GLN A 151 -4.62 -13.08 13.88
N ALA A 152 -5.08 -14.21 13.36
CA ALA A 152 -5.38 -14.31 11.93
C ALA A 152 -6.47 -13.31 11.54
N PRO A 153 -6.28 -12.50 10.47
CA PRO A 153 -7.32 -11.59 10.00
C PRO A 153 -8.48 -12.39 9.42
N ILE A 154 -9.70 -11.95 9.72
CA ILE A 154 -10.93 -12.66 9.32
C ILE A 154 -11.88 -11.74 8.55
N VAL A 155 -12.59 -12.33 7.59
CA VAL A 155 -13.78 -11.73 7.00
C VAL A 155 -15.00 -12.41 7.61
N GLN A 156 -15.98 -11.62 8.03
CA GLN A 156 -17.18 -12.09 8.70
C GLN A 156 -18.40 -11.70 7.90
N VAL A 157 -19.39 -12.59 7.81
CA VAL A 157 -20.66 -12.31 7.16
C VAL A 157 -21.79 -12.80 8.05
N TRP A 158 -22.70 -11.91 8.43
CA TRP A 158 -23.97 -12.31 9.00
C TRP A 158 -24.81 -12.96 7.91
N ARG A 159 -25.04 -14.27 7.98
CA ARG A 159 -25.75 -15.06 6.98
C ARG A 159 -27.15 -15.41 7.46
N LYS A 160 -28.12 -15.36 6.56
CA LYS A 160 -29.46 -15.91 6.83
C LYS A 160 -29.40 -17.42 6.69
N ASN A 161 -29.68 -18.16 7.76
CA ASN A 161 -29.72 -19.62 7.70
C ASN A 161 -31.12 -20.10 7.23
N PRO A 162 -31.27 -20.59 5.98
CA PRO A 162 -32.57 -21.01 5.47
C PRO A 162 -33.11 -22.28 6.17
N GLU A 163 -32.25 -23.08 6.81
CA GLU A 163 -32.64 -24.30 7.53
C GLU A 163 -33.15 -24.01 8.95
N LYS A 164 -32.86 -22.82 9.48
CA LYS A 164 -33.26 -22.37 10.83
C LYS A 164 -34.19 -21.16 10.78
N ASP A 165 -35.24 -21.22 9.96
CA ASP A 165 -36.25 -20.16 9.80
C ASP A 165 -35.68 -18.76 9.47
N GLY A 166 -34.48 -18.70 8.88
CA GLY A 166 -33.82 -17.43 8.56
C GLY A 166 -33.14 -16.75 9.74
N ILE A 167 -32.85 -17.47 10.84
CA ILE A 167 -32.02 -16.97 11.94
C ILE A 167 -30.66 -16.52 11.38
N ALA A 168 -30.19 -15.38 11.86
CA ALA A 168 -28.89 -14.83 11.51
C ALA A 168 -27.77 -15.60 12.21
N GLU A 169 -26.76 -16.02 11.46
CA GLU A 169 -25.56 -16.67 11.97
C GLU A 169 -24.31 -15.94 11.46
N LEU A 170 -23.34 -15.70 12.35
CA LEU A 170 -22.08 -15.10 11.95
C LEU A 170 -21.14 -16.17 11.40
N VAL A 171 -20.85 -16.12 10.10
CA VAL A 171 -19.92 -17.02 9.43
C VAL A 171 -18.56 -16.33 9.29
N LEU A 172 -17.50 -17.04 9.61
CA LEU A 172 -16.11 -16.55 9.60
C LEU A 172 -15.36 -17.18 8.42
N TYR A 173 -14.62 -16.35 7.69
CA TYR A 173 -13.77 -16.73 6.57
C TYR A 173 -12.34 -16.31 6.90
N GLU A 174 -11.45 -17.29 7.12
CA GLU A 174 -10.02 -17.05 7.25
C GLU A 174 -9.36 -16.91 5.86
N ALA A 175 -8.07 -16.57 5.79
CA ALA A 175 -7.40 -16.19 4.54
C ALA A 175 -7.56 -17.18 3.37
N THR A 176 -7.53 -18.50 3.63
CA THR A 176 -7.74 -19.52 2.57
C THR A 176 -9.21 -19.66 2.17
N ASP A 177 -10.13 -19.45 3.12
CA ASP A 177 -11.58 -19.60 2.89
C ASP A 177 -12.19 -18.35 2.27
N CYS A 178 -11.52 -17.19 2.39
CA CYS A 178 -11.91 -15.93 1.76
C CYS A 178 -12.04 -16.04 0.24
N ILE A 179 -11.33 -16.95 -0.41
CA ILE A 179 -11.43 -17.16 -1.87
C ILE A 179 -12.84 -17.58 -2.25
N SER A 180 -13.42 -18.55 -1.54
CA SER A 180 -14.79 -19.02 -1.79
C SER A 180 -15.81 -17.90 -1.60
N LEU A 181 -15.59 -17.04 -0.60
CA LEU A 181 -16.41 -15.85 -0.38
C LEU A 181 -16.30 -14.87 -1.56
N PHE A 182 -15.09 -14.58 -2.05
CA PHE A 182 -14.93 -13.68 -3.18
C PHE A 182 -15.58 -14.21 -4.46
N GLU A 183 -15.41 -15.50 -4.75
CA GLU A 183 -16.03 -16.15 -5.91
C GLU A 183 -17.56 -16.03 -5.86
N GLU A 184 -18.16 -16.32 -4.71
CA GLU A 184 -19.61 -16.24 -4.53
C GLU A 184 -20.14 -14.79 -4.50
N ALA A 185 -19.44 -13.88 -3.84
CA ALA A 185 -19.84 -12.48 -3.75
C ALA A 185 -19.77 -11.78 -5.11
N LEU A 186 -18.79 -12.14 -5.95
CA LEU A 186 -18.56 -11.51 -7.25
C LEU A 186 -19.17 -12.27 -8.42
N ARG A 187 -19.85 -13.41 -8.21
CA ARG A 187 -20.33 -14.27 -9.30
C ARG A 187 -21.25 -13.58 -10.30
N ASN A 188 -22.02 -12.60 -9.84
CA ASN A 188 -22.95 -11.79 -10.65
C ASN A 188 -22.47 -10.34 -10.84
N ASN A 189 -21.22 -10.04 -10.49
CA ASN A 189 -20.70 -8.68 -10.55
C ASN A 189 -20.53 -8.21 -11.99
N GLU A 190 -20.99 -6.98 -12.28
CA GLU A 190 -21.04 -6.44 -13.63
C GLU A 190 -20.75 -4.92 -13.69
N LEU A 191 -20.16 -4.50 -14.81
CA LEU A 191 -19.96 -3.11 -15.21
C LEU A 191 -20.80 -2.79 -16.43
N LYS A 192 -21.62 -1.74 -16.34
CA LYS A 192 -22.36 -1.18 -17.48
C LYS A 192 -21.54 -0.06 -18.11
N TYR A 193 -21.06 -0.27 -19.33
CA TYR A 193 -20.28 0.71 -20.08
C TYR A 193 -20.74 0.78 -21.55
N ASN A 194 -21.10 1.98 -22.01
CA ASN A 194 -21.60 2.22 -23.37
C ASN A 194 -22.75 1.28 -23.80
N GLY A 195 -23.71 1.05 -22.90
CA GLY A 195 -24.86 0.17 -23.15
C GLY A 195 -24.53 -1.32 -23.19
N LYS A 196 -23.27 -1.71 -22.92
CA LYS A 196 -22.84 -3.10 -22.77
C LYS A 196 -22.67 -3.45 -21.31
N THR A 197 -23.05 -4.67 -20.95
CA THR A 197 -22.74 -5.28 -19.66
C THR A 197 -21.46 -6.09 -19.80
N ILE A 198 -20.51 -5.84 -18.90
CA ILE A 198 -19.22 -6.53 -18.82
C ILE A 198 -19.18 -7.25 -17.48
N ALA A 199 -19.08 -8.57 -17.48
CA ALA A 199 -18.92 -9.34 -16.25
C ALA A 199 -17.55 -9.04 -15.61
N LEU A 200 -17.54 -8.83 -14.30
CA LEU A 200 -16.33 -8.59 -13.48
C LEU A 200 -16.31 -9.55 -12.28
N PRO A 201 -16.31 -10.88 -12.52
CA PRO A 201 -16.25 -11.85 -11.43
C PRO A 201 -14.89 -11.81 -10.73
N PHE A 202 -14.76 -12.54 -9.62
CA PHE A 202 -13.46 -12.75 -8.99
C PHE A 202 -12.47 -13.32 -10.01
N ASN A 203 -11.32 -12.67 -10.18
CA ASN A 203 -10.38 -13.05 -11.21
C ASN A 203 -9.37 -14.07 -10.68
N THR A 204 -9.73 -15.36 -10.77
CA THR A 204 -8.89 -16.47 -10.29
C THR A 204 -7.52 -16.53 -10.97
N SER A 205 -7.40 -16.09 -12.23
CA SER A 205 -6.12 -16.05 -12.95
C SER A 205 -5.18 -15.00 -12.35
N VAL A 206 -5.71 -13.82 -12.04
CA VAL A 206 -4.97 -12.76 -11.34
C VAL A 206 -4.61 -13.19 -9.92
N PHE A 207 -5.52 -13.85 -9.21
CA PHE A 207 -5.23 -14.41 -7.89
C PHE A 207 -4.10 -15.46 -7.91
N LYS A 208 -4.09 -16.37 -8.88
CA LYS A 208 -3.00 -17.34 -9.09
C LYS A 208 -1.67 -16.63 -9.36
N TRP A 209 -1.69 -15.57 -10.17
CA TRP A 209 -0.50 -14.76 -10.43
C TRP A 209 0.03 -14.09 -9.15
N ALA A 210 -0.86 -13.52 -8.33
CA ALA A 210 -0.53 -12.90 -7.06
C ALA A 210 0.02 -13.91 -6.04
N THR A 211 -0.51 -15.13 -6.03
CA THR A 211 0.03 -16.25 -5.22
C THR A 211 1.47 -16.58 -5.62
N GLU A 212 1.80 -16.56 -6.91
CA GLU A 212 3.18 -16.73 -7.36
C GLU A 212 4.05 -15.52 -7.00
N THR A 213 3.51 -14.29 -7.08
CA THR A 213 4.21 -13.09 -6.58
C THR A 213 4.53 -13.23 -5.10
N ARG A 214 3.62 -13.77 -4.28
CA ARG A 214 3.86 -14.04 -2.86
C ARG A 214 5.05 -14.98 -2.65
N ARG A 215 5.16 -16.06 -3.44
CA ARG A 215 6.32 -16.97 -3.36
C ARG A 215 7.65 -16.30 -3.70
N ILE A 216 7.64 -15.30 -4.59
CA ILE A 216 8.82 -14.50 -4.92
C ILE A 216 9.18 -13.58 -3.75
N LEU A 217 8.18 -12.91 -3.16
CA LEU A 217 8.36 -12.05 -1.99
C LEU A 217 8.90 -12.83 -0.78
N ASP A 218 8.38 -14.03 -0.53
CA ASP A 218 8.80 -14.88 0.60
C ASP A 218 10.24 -15.40 0.46
N LYS A 219 10.77 -15.42 -0.78
CA LYS A 219 12.16 -15.78 -1.11
C LYS A 219 13.07 -14.56 -1.28
N ALA A 220 12.56 -13.35 -1.05
CA ALA A 220 13.35 -12.14 -1.22
C ALA A 220 14.47 -12.10 -0.17
N GLU A 221 15.71 -12.03 -0.63
CA GLU A 221 16.89 -11.91 0.23
C GLU A 221 17.59 -10.60 -0.08
N LEU A 222 17.87 -9.83 0.98
CA LEU A 222 18.62 -8.58 0.86
C LEU A 222 20.10 -8.92 0.72
N PRO A 223 20.80 -8.42 -0.33
CA PRO A 223 22.24 -8.62 -0.43
C PRO A 223 22.99 -7.99 0.76
N ASP A 224 24.02 -8.67 1.28
CA ASP A 224 24.79 -8.22 2.45
C ASP A 224 25.42 -6.83 2.27
N THR A 225 25.66 -6.43 1.02
CA THR A 225 26.25 -5.13 0.68
C THR A 225 25.22 -3.98 0.67
N VAL A 226 23.93 -4.27 0.84
CA VAL A 226 22.84 -3.28 0.84
C VAL A 226 22.33 -3.04 2.25
N SER A 227 22.26 -1.77 2.68
CA SER A 227 21.63 -1.43 3.97
C SER A 227 20.14 -1.20 3.82
N PHE A 228 19.34 -1.87 4.65
CA PHE A 228 17.89 -1.69 4.68
C PHE A 228 17.42 -0.92 5.92
N TYR A 229 16.44 -0.04 5.73
CA TYR A 229 15.78 0.74 6.79
C TYR A 229 14.27 0.71 6.56
N ASN A 230 13.50 0.67 7.64
CA ASN A 230 12.05 0.58 7.58
C ASN A 230 11.39 1.64 8.47
N ILE A 231 10.43 2.36 7.92
CA ILE A 231 9.56 3.30 8.64
C ILE A 231 8.14 2.74 8.57
N TYR A 232 7.50 2.59 9.72
CA TYR A 232 6.11 2.14 9.82
C TYR A 232 5.28 3.16 10.60
N GLY A 233 4.03 3.37 10.17
CA GLY A 233 3.11 4.24 10.91
C GLY A 233 2.51 3.53 12.13
N THR A 234 2.10 4.32 13.11
CA THR A 234 1.57 3.86 14.40
C THR A 234 0.54 4.83 14.94
N SER A 235 -0.24 4.37 15.92
CA SER A 235 -1.26 5.13 16.66
C SER A 235 -2.46 5.57 15.82
N TYR A 236 -2.74 4.88 14.70
CA TYR A 236 -3.97 5.03 13.94
C TYR A 236 -4.73 3.71 13.89
N ASP A 237 -6.03 3.79 14.11
CA ASP A 237 -6.96 2.69 13.96
C ASP A 237 -6.90 2.19 12.51
N THR A 238 -6.37 0.98 12.33
CA THR A 238 -6.12 0.41 11.02
C THR A 238 -7.06 -0.77 10.78
N PRO A 239 -7.91 -0.72 9.72
CA PRO A 239 -8.84 -1.80 9.41
C PRO A 239 -8.14 -3.16 9.35
N TYR A 240 -8.64 -4.11 10.13
CA TYR A 240 -8.05 -5.45 10.26
C TYR A 240 -9.03 -6.53 9.82
N ASP A 241 -10.06 -6.79 10.62
CA ASP A 241 -11.16 -7.68 10.23
C ASP A 241 -12.26 -6.88 9.53
N VAL A 242 -13.03 -7.55 8.69
CA VAL A 242 -14.15 -6.93 7.97
C VAL A 242 -15.42 -7.73 8.18
N CYS A 243 -16.50 -7.08 8.59
CA CYS A 243 -17.80 -7.70 8.82
C CYS A 243 -18.85 -7.11 7.88
N TYR A 244 -19.67 -7.97 7.28
CA TYR A 244 -20.77 -7.59 6.39
C TYR A 244 -22.13 -8.09 6.91
N GLY A 245 -23.16 -7.26 6.72
CA GLY A 245 -24.50 -7.50 7.27
C GLY A 245 -24.57 -7.26 8.77
N SER A 246 -25.70 -7.62 9.38
CA SER A 246 -25.91 -7.56 10.83
C SER A 246 -26.88 -8.66 11.27
N GLU A 247 -26.98 -8.92 12.57
CA GLU A 247 -27.97 -9.85 13.12
C GLU A 247 -29.41 -9.46 12.71
N SER A 248 -29.72 -8.16 12.67
CA SER A 248 -31.02 -7.64 12.25
C SER A 248 -31.24 -7.60 10.74
N SER A 249 -30.17 -7.65 9.95
CA SER A 249 -30.20 -7.59 8.48
C SER A 249 -29.12 -8.51 7.91
N PRO A 250 -29.29 -9.84 8.04
CA PRO A 250 -28.31 -10.80 7.55
C PRO A 250 -28.36 -10.91 6.03
N VAL A 251 -27.22 -11.22 5.43
CA VAL A 251 -27.03 -11.49 4.01
C VAL A 251 -27.68 -12.82 3.66
N GLY A 252 -28.66 -12.80 2.76
CA GLY A 252 -29.29 -14.03 2.26
C GLY A 252 -28.41 -14.67 1.20
N ASP A 253 -28.08 -13.88 0.18
CA ASP A 253 -27.27 -14.30 -0.95
C ASP A 253 -25.88 -13.64 -0.87
N LEU A 254 -24.79 -14.40 -0.99
CA LEU A 254 -23.43 -13.85 -0.89
C LEU A 254 -23.14 -12.75 -1.92
N SER A 255 -23.82 -12.75 -3.08
CA SER A 255 -23.70 -11.66 -4.05
C SER A 255 -24.20 -10.31 -3.54
N GLU A 256 -25.01 -10.29 -2.48
CA GLU A 256 -25.46 -9.07 -1.82
C GLU A 256 -24.33 -8.41 -1.00
N VAL A 257 -23.27 -9.15 -0.62
CA VAL A 257 -22.14 -8.62 0.18
C VAL A 257 -21.57 -7.36 -0.46
N CYS A 258 -21.37 -7.38 -1.77
CA CYS A 258 -20.83 -6.29 -2.58
C CYS A 258 -21.61 -4.96 -2.46
N HIS A 259 -22.85 -5.02 -1.98
CA HIS A 259 -23.76 -3.89 -1.81
C HIS A 259 -24.09 -3.59 -0.33
N THR A 260 -23.37 -4.21 0.59
CA THR A 260 -23.42 -3.87 2.02
C THR A 260 -22.33 -2.87 2.39
N MET A 261 -22.48 -2.23 3.56
CA MET A 261 -21.40 -1.43 4.15
C MET A 261 -20.61 -2.28 5.12
N PRO A 262 -19.27 -2.34 5.01
CA PRO A 262 -18.45 -3.06 5.96
C PRO A 262 -18.41 -2.37 7.32
N VAL A 263 -18.24 -3.17 8.36
CA VAL A 263 -17.80 -2.74 9.69
C VAL A 263 -16.42 -3.34 9.94
N TYR A 264 -15.48 -2.55 10.43
CA TYR A 264 -14.13 -3.02 10.70
C TYR A 264 -13.88 -3.21 12.19
N THR A 265 -13.03 -4.19 12.50
CA THR A 265 -12.21 -4.12 13.71
C THR A 265 -10.90 -3.43 13.37
N TYR A 266 -10.19 -2.93 14.39
CA TYR A 266 -9.00 -2.14 14.19
C TYR A 266 -7.83 -2.66 15.01
N VAL A 267 -6.63 -2.52 14.43
CA VAL A 267 -5.36 -2.74 15.12
C VAL A 267 -4.46 -1.51 14.96
N ASP A 268 -3.37 -1.46 15.71
CA ASP A 268 -2.35 -0.41 15.59
C ASP A 268 -1.67 -0.44 14.21
N GLY A 269 -1.56 0.72 13.58
CA GLY A 269 -0.93 0.90 12.28
C GLY A 269 -1.01 2.35 11.82
N ASP A 270 -1.13 2.54 10.50
CA ASP A 270 -1.14 3.84 9.85
C ASP A 270 -2.50 4.23 9.24
N GLY A 271 -3.57 3.52 9.59
CA GLY A 271 -4.90 3.70 9.03
C GLY A 271 -5.14 2.95 7.71
N THR A 272 -4.11 2.32 7.14
CA THR A 272 -4.23 1.46 5.95
C THR A 272 -3.55 0.10 6.17
N VAL A 273 -2.30 0.12 6.63
CA VAL A 273 -1.45 -1.06 6.79
C VAL A 273 -1.22 -1.32 8.27
N PRO A 274 -1.55 -2.52 8.78
CA PRO A 274 -1.24 -2.87 10.16
C PRO A 274 0.26 -2.79 10.42
N LYS A 275 0.65 -2.24 11.58
CA LYS A 275 2.05 -2.15 12.00
C LYS A 275 2.76 -3.51 11.93
N GLU A 276 2.07 -4.58 12.32
CA GLU A 276 2.59 -5.94 12.26
C GLU A 276 3.01 -6.35 10.85
N SER A 277 2.20 -6.00 9.84
CA SER A 277 2.51 -6.26 8.43
C SER A 277 3.74 -5.49 7.98
N THR A 278 3.84 -4.20 8.30
CA THR A 278 4.99 -3.38 7.90
C THR A 278 6.28 -3.78 8.60
N MET A 279 6.23 -4.22 9.85
CA MET A 279 7.40 -4.69 10.59
C MET A 279 7.89 -6.08 10.14
N ALA A 280 7.00 -6.89 9.57
CA ALA A 280 7.29 -8.24 9.09
C ALA A 280 7.94 -8.23 7.69
N ASP A 281 8.97 -7.41 7.52
CA ASP A 281 9.68 -7.21 6.25
C ASP A 281 10.62 -8.36 5.88
N GLY A 282 11.01 -9.21 6.84
CA GLY A 282 11.87 -10.37 6.60
C GLY A 282 13.36 -10.06 6.42
N PHE A 283 13.79 -8.80 6.55
CA PHE A 283 15.17 -8.38 6.28
C PHE A 283 15.95 -8.06 7.56
N ALA A 284 17.28 -8.09 7.48
CA ALA A 284 18.15 -7.60 8.55
C ALA A 284 18.26 -6.05 8.50
N ALA A 285 17.17 -5.36 8.86
CA ALA A 285 17.13 -3.90 8.86
C ALA A 285 18.18 -3.32 9.83
N LYS A 286 18.89 -2.28 9.38
CA LYS A 286 19.78 -1.48 10.22
C LYS A 286 18.99 -0.72 11.28
N GLU A 287 17.79 -0.27 10.94
CA GLU A 287 16.88 0.41 11.86
C GLU A 287 15.43 0.21 11.39
N ARG A 288 14.52 0.05 12.35
CA ARG A 288 13.07 0.08 12.14
C ARG A 288 12.48 1.13 13.07
N VAL A 289 11.79 2.13 12.52
CA VAL A 289 11.27 3.25 13.32
C VAL A 289 9.77 3.38 13.13
N GLY A 290 9.05 3.37 14.25
CA GLY A 290 7.63 3.70 14.29
C GLY A 290 7.43 5.20 14.37
N VAL A 291 6.61 5.75 13.49
CA VAL A 291 6.24 7.17 13.50
C VAL A 291 4.75 7.31 13.69
N LYS A 292 4.32 8.26 14.50
CA LYS A 292 2.89 8.55 14.73
C LYS A 292 2.36 9.43 13.60
N ALA A 293 2.03 8.82 12.47
CA ALA A 293 1.40 9.47 11.33
C ALA A 293 0.55 8.45 10.55
N ASP A 294 -0.49 8.93 9.87
CA ASP A 294 -1.26 8.10 8.95
C ASP A 294 -0.43 7.73 7.71
N HIS A 295 -0.95 6.80 6.92
CA HIS A 295 -0.26 6.17 5.79
C HIS A 295 0.35 7.17 4.80
N ARG A 296 -0.31 8.32 4.58
CA ARG A 296 0.17 9.38 3.69
C ARG A 296 0.90 10.49 4.45
N GLY A 297 0.49 10.78 5.68
CA GLY A 297 1.14 11.71 6.58
C GLY A 297 2.62 11.38 6.79
N LEU A 298 3.00 10.11 6.73
CA LEU A 298 4.41 9.68 6.75
C LEU A 298 5.27 10.32 5.64
N LEU A 299 4.70 10.76 4.52
CA LEU A 299 5.46 11.38 3.42
C LEU A 299 5.70 12.88 3.61
N CYS A 300 5.04 13.51 4.58
CA CYS A 300 5.21 14.92 4.94
C CYS A 300 5.52 15.12 6.44
N ASP A 301 5.80 14.04 7.17
CA ASP A 301 6.16 14.08 8.59
C ASP A 301 7.62 14.51 8.79
N GLU A 302 7.84 15.51 9.64
CA GLU A 302 9.18 16.05 9.91
C GLU A 302 10.11 15.02 10.58
N ASN A 303 9.60 14.11 11.41
CA ASN A 303 10.43 13.06 12.01
C ASN A 303 10.88 12.08 10.92
N VAL A 304 10.02 11.77 9.95
CA VAL A 304 10.42 10.99 8.77
C VAL A 304 11.52 11.71 7.99
N PHE A 305 11.43 13.02 7.82
CA PHE A 305 12.48 13.79 7.15
C PHE A 305 13.81 13.76 7.88
N GLU A 306 13.81 13.87 9.21
CA GLU A 306 15.03 13.73 10.02
C GLU A 306 15.66 12.33 9.91
N LEU A 307 14.84 11.27 9.89
CA LEU A 307 15.30 9.90 9.65
C LEU A 307 15.91 9.75 8.25
N LEU A 308 15.27 10.30 7.22
CA LEU A 308 15.77 10.28 5.85
C LEU A 308 17.12 11.01 5.75
N LYS A 309 17.24 12.23 6.30
CA LYS A 309 18.51 12.98 6.32
C LYS A 309 19.62 12.20 7.02
N LYS A 310 19.34 11.65 8.20
CA LYS A 310 20.25 10.79 8.98
C LYS A 310 20.73 9.60 8.14
N TRP A 311 19.81 8.82 7.57
CA TRP A 311 20.17 7.60 6.86
C TRP A 311 20.79 7.86 5.48
N LEU A 312 20.47 8.96 4.83
CA LEU A 312 21.13 9.40 3.60
C LEU A 312 22.52 10.01 3.87
N GLY A 313 22.83 10.36 5.12
CA GLY A 313 24.10 10.99 5.49
C GLY A 313 24.19 12.44 5.03
N VAL A 314 23.05 13.12 4.93
CA VAL A 314 23.01 14.56 4.63
C VAL A 314 23.61 15.29 5.84
N LYS A 315 24.70 16.04 5.61
CA LYS A 315 25.25 16.92 6.64
C LYS A 315 24.32 18.13 6.73
N GLU A 316 23.83 18.46 7.92
CA GLU A 316 23.20 19.76 8.15
C GLU A 316 24.26 20.84 7.92
N GLU A 317 24.29 21.44 6.74
CA GLU A 317 24.87 22.76 6.62
C GLU A 317 23.99 23.69 7.46
N SER A 318 24.58 24.27 8.50
CA SER A 318 23.95 25.17 9.47
C SER A 318 23.32 26.38 8.78
N THR A 319 22.19 26.20 8.11
CA THR A 319 21.42 27.27 7.50
C THR A 319 20.30 27.60 8.47
N ARG A 320 20.69 28.31 9.51
CA ARG A 320 19.84 29.33 10.15
C ARG A 320 19.43 30.36 9.08
N ARG A 321 18.52 30.01 8.18
CA ARG A 321 17.71 30.99 7.46
C ARG A 321 16.36 31.01 8.15
N ARG A 322 16.27 31.89 9.16
CA ARG A 322 15.01 32.37 9.71
C ARG A 322 14.04 32.63 8.55
N ARG A 323 12.91 31.93 8.52
CA ARG A 323 11.75 32.32 7.70
C ARG A 323 11.46 33.81 7.99
N PRO A 324 11.29 34.69 6.99
CA PRO A 324 10.80 36.02 7.27
C PRO A 324 9.37 35.89 7.81
N SER A 325 9.09 36.54 8.93
CA SER A 325 7.74 36.64 9.48
C SER A 325 6.81 37.21 8.42
N LYS A 326 5.65 36.57 8.20
CA LYS A 326 4.56 37.12 7.38
C LYS A 326 4.27 38.56 7.84
N SER A 327 4.55 39.53 6.98
CA SER A 327 4.06 40.90 7.15
C SER A 327 2.55 40.87 7.06
N LYS A 328 1.88 41.27 8.14
CA LYS A 328 0.46 41.63 8.09
C LYS A 328 0.33 42.88 7.23
N VAL A 329 -0.43 42.78 6.14
CA VAL A 329 -0.90 43.94 5.40
C VAL A 329 -1.95 44.63 6.29
N MET A 330 -1.69 45.90 6.60
CA MET A 330 -2.65 46.80 7.23
C MET A 330 -3.43 47.46 6.10
N ASP A 331 -4.73 47.20 6.02
CA ASP A 331 -5.63 48.02 5.21
C ASP A 331 -5.81 49.37 5.89
N SER A 332 -5.43 50.43 5.18
CA SER A 332 -5.85 51.79 5.51
C SER A 332 -6.73 52.28 4.38
N VAL A 333 -8.00 52.49 4.73
CA VAL A 333 -9.05 53.09 3.90
C VAL A 333 -8.96 54.61 4.05
N PRO A 334 -9.33 55.36 3.00
CA PRO A 334 -10.18 56.54 3.18
C PRO A 334 -11.62 56.28 2.73
#